data_AF-A0A257NA74-F1
#
_entry.id   AF-A0A257NA74-F1
#
_cell.length_a   1.000
_cell.length_b   1.000
_cell.length_c   1.000
_cell.angle_alpha   90.00
_cell.angle_beta   90.00
_cell.angle_gamma   90.00
#
_symmetry.space_group_name_H-M   'P 1'
#
loop_
_entity.id
_entity.type
_entity.pdbx_description
1 polymer ?
#
loop_
_entity_poly.entity_id
_entity_poly.type
_entity_poly.pdbx_seq_one_letter_code
_entity_poly.pdbx_strand_id
1 'polypeptide(L)'
;MKKVNVVLVRLLQFVVFVLFTFMVIAYFGAMVLLPLDAIVLLTKLLGVFGLHGFIGALVAIPVVGYLCLTVYKMPELCKLVIDTGIELVKTGKAKVEAFNEIANALPQN
;
A
#
# COMPACT_ATOMS: atom_id res chain seq x y z
N MET A 1 11.00 17.53 -33.51
CA MET A 1 9.75 16.91 -33.00
C MET A 1 9.95 15.47 -32.48
N LYS A 2 10.83 14.64 -33.05
CA LYS A 2 11.04 13.25 -32.60
C LYS A 2 11.69 13.11 -31.19
N LYS A 3 12.66 13.96 -30.84
CA LYS A 3 13.25 14.01 -29.49
C LYS A 3 12.23 14.38 -28.40
N VAL A 4 11.23 15.21 -28.75
CA VAL A 4 10.16 15.63 -27.83
C VAL A 4 9.27 14.44 -27.48
N ASN A 5 8.96 13.56 -28.44
CA ASN A 5 8.18 12.35 -28.17
C ASN A 5 8.90 11.39 -27.23
N VAL A 6 10.22 11.19 -27.38
CA VAL A 6 11.00 10.33 -26.49
C VAL A 6 11.06 10.91 -25.07
N VAL A 7 11.25 12.22 -24.94
CA VAL A 7 11.23 12.91 -23.63
C VAL A 7 9.87 12.79 -22.97
N LEU A 8 8.78 12.94 -23.73
CA LEU A 8 7.42 12.82 -23.22
C LEU A 8 7.12 11.40 -22.71
N VAL A 9 7.54 10.37 -23.44
CA VAL A 9 7.40 8.97 -23.02
C VAL A 9 8.18 8.70 -21.74
N ARG A 10 9.43 9.17 -21.64
CA ARG A 10 10.24 9.02 -20.40
C ARG A 10 9.66 9.79 -19.22
N LEU A 11 9.10 10.96 -19.45
CA LEU A 11 8.44 11.75 -18.40
C LEU A 11 7.20 11.02 -17.88
N LEU A 12 6.39 10.46 -18.78
CA LEU A 12 5.21 9.68 -18.39
C LEU A 12 5.60 8.37 -17.68
N GLN A 13 6.65 7.68 -18.15
CA GLN A 13 7.23 6.52 -17.50
C GLN A 13 7.65 6.84 -16.06
N PHE A 14 8.31 7.98 -15.84
CA PHE A 14 8.69 8.43 -14.49
C PHE A 14 7.45 8.67 -13.61
N VAL A 15 6.43 9.35 -14.13
CA VAL A 15 5.18 9.58 -13.38
C VAL A 15 4.51 8.26 -12.99
N VAL A 16 4.39 7.31 -13.91
CA VAL A 16 3.81 5.98 -13.64
C VAL A 16 4.64 5.22 -12.62
N PHE A 17 5.97 5.27 -12.72
CA PHE A 17 6.86 4.65 -11.74
C PHE A 17 6.68 5.24 -10.33
N VAL A 18 6.57 6.56 -10.20
CA VAL A 18 6.33 7.24 -8.93
C VAL A 18 4.97 6.85 -8.35
N LEU A 19 3.92 6.80 -9.18
CA LEU A 19 2.59 6.36 -8.74
C LEU A 19 2.58 4.91 -8.25
N PHE A 20 3.26 4.00 -8.95
CA PHE A 20 3.39 2.62 -8.49
C PHE A 20 4.17 2.52 -7.17
N THR A 21 5.26 3.26 -7.04
CA THR A 21 6.04 3.32 -5.80
C THR A 21 5.18 3.82 -4.64
N PHE A 22 4.41 4.89 -4.87
CA PHE A 22 3.47 5.41 -3.89
C PHE A 22 2.40 4.37 -3.52
N MET A 23 1.83 3.66 -4.50
CA MET A 23 0.80 2.65 -4.26
C MET A 23 1.33 1.47 -3.42
N VAL A 24 2.57 1.04 -3.67
CA VAL A 24 3.24 0.00 -2.86
C VAL A 24 3.44 0.50 -1.42
N ILE A 25 3.95 1.71 -1.23
CA ILE A 25 4.12 2.29 0.11
C ILE A 25 2.78 2.45 0.82
N ALA A 26 1.74 2.91 0.11
CA ALA A 26 0.40 3.05 0.65
C ALA A 26 -0.21 1.70 1.05
N TYR A 27 0.02 0.64 0.27
CA TYR A 27 -0.43 -0.72 0.59
C TYR A 27 0.17 -1.23 1.90
N PHE A 28 1.50 -1.16 2.04
CA PHE A 28 2.17 -1.54 3.29
C PHE A 28 1.85 -0.59 4.45
N GLY A 29 1.72 0.70 4.18
CA GLY A 29 1.30 1.70 5.16
C GLY A 29 -0.09 1.43 5.69
N ALA A 30 -1.05 1.10 4.83
CA ALA A 30 -2.41 0.72 5.21
C ALA A 30 -2.42 -0.52 6.10
N MET A 31 -1.55 -1.51 5.88
CA MET A 31 -1.45 -2.69 6.75
C MET A 31 -1.04 -2.35 8.18
N VAL A 32 -0.22 -1.32 8.38
CA VAL A 32 0.18 -0.85 9.70
C VAL A 32 -0.87 0.10 10.30
N LEU A 33 -1.44 0.97 9.47
CA LEU A 33 -2.42 1.96 9.90
C LEU A 33 -3.78 1.34 10.23
N LEU A 34 -4.20 0.26 9.57
CA LEU A 34 -5.50 -0.38 9.81
C LEU A 34 -5.67 -0.87 11.25
N PRO A 35 -4.73 -1.65 11.83
CA PRO A 35 -4.80 -2.02 13.25
C PRO A 35 -4.82 -0.80 14.17
N LEU A 36 -4.00 0.21 13.87
CA LEU A 36 -3.94 1.42 14.67
C LEU A 36 -5.26 2.19 14.64
N ASP A 37 -5.87 2.33 13.46
CA ASP A 37 -7.17 2.98 13.27
C ASP A 37 -8.28 2.19 13.98
N ALA A 38 -8.23 0.85 13.94
CA ALA A 38 -9.17 0.00 14.67
C ALA A 38 -9.12 0.26 16.19
N ILE A 39 -7.94 0.48 16.77
CA ILE A 39 -7.79 0.85 18.20
C ILE A 39 -8.46 2.19 18.47
N VAL A 40 -8.21 3.19 17.62
CA VAL A 40 -8.79 4.54 17.76
C VAL A 40 -10.30 4.49 17.63
N LEU A 41 -10.83 3.75 16.65
CA LEU A 41 -12.26 3.57 16.42
C LEU A 41 -12.94 2.89 17.62
N LEU A 42 -12.36 1.80 18.13
CA LEU A 42 -12.87 1.11 19.32
C LEU A 42 -12.83 1.99 20.57
N THR A 43 -11.75 2.76 20.76
CA THR A 43 -11.63 3.69 21.89
C THR A 43 -12.69 4.80 21.80
N LYS A 44 -12.96 5.33 20.61
CA LYS A 44 -14.04 6.30 20.39
C LYS A 44 -15.42 5.70 20.67
N LEU A 45 -15.66 4.46 20.24
CA LEU A 45 -16.92 3.75 20.46
C LEU A 45 -17.16 3.49 21.95
N LEU A 46 -16.14 3.06 22.69
CA LEU A 46 -16.18 2.92 24.15
C LEU A 46 -16.40 4.28 24.85
N GLY A 47 -15.85 5.36 24.29
CA GLY A 47 -16.09 6.72 24.74
C GLY A 47 -17.57 7.15 24.70
N VAL A 48 -18.37 6.62 23.76
CA VAL A 48 -19.82 6.88 23.70
C VAL A 48 -20.55 6.31 24.92
N PHE A 49 -20.05 5.21 25.49
CA PHE A 49 -20.60 4.57 26.68
C PHE A 49 -20.05 5.12 28.01
N GLY A 50 -19.33 6.25 27.98
CA GLY A 50 -18.78 6.90 29.17
C GLY A 50 -17.41 6.39 29.63
N LEU A 51 -16.81 5.44 28.90
CA LEU A 51 -15.45 4.96 29.14
C LEU A 51 -14.44 5.87 28.42
N HIS A 52 -14.03 6.94 29.09
CA HIS A 52 -13.10 7.91 28.52
C HIS A 52 -11.70 7.32 28.27
N GLY A 53 -11.20 7.59 27.06
CA GLY A 53 -9.78 7.59 26.65
C GLY A 53 -8.92 6.45 27.19
N PHE A 54 -8.40 6.62 28.40
CA PHE A 54 -7.43 5.70 29.01
C PHE A 54 -8.00 4.31 29.28
N ILE A 55 -9.23 4.22 29.81
CA ILE A 55 -9.86 2.91 30.08
C ILE A 55 -10.31 2.27 28.77
N GLY A 56 -10.80 3.06 27.82
CA GLY A 56 -11.15 2.60 26.48
C GLY A 56 -9.95 2.02 25.73
N ALA A 57 -8.78 2.68 25.80
CA ALA A 57 -7.54 2.19 25.20
C ALA A 57 -7.03 0.90 25.87
N LEU A 58 -7.16 0.79 27.19
CA LEU A 58 -6.78 -0.41 27.96
C LEU A 58 -7.54 -1.67 27.51
N VAL A 59 -8.77 -1.51 27.01
CA VAL A 59 -9.59 -2.60 26.47
C VAL A 59 -9.38 -2.75 24.96
N ALA A 60 -9.33 -1.64 24.22
CA ALA A 60 -9.19 -1.67 22.77
C ALA A 60 -7.86 -2.28 22.30
N ILE A 61 -6.75 -1.98 22.98
CA ILE A 61 -5.43 -2.52 22.63
C ILE A 61 -5.39 -4.05 22.67
N PRO A 62 -5.79 -4.74 23.77
CA PRO A 62 -5.79 -6.19 23.79
C PRO A 62 -6.80 -6.83 22.85
N VAL A 63 -7.96 -6.20 22.60
CA VAL A 63 -8.95 -6.69 21.62
C VAL A 63 -8.36 -6.67 20.20
N VAL A 64 -7.77 -5.55 19.78
CA VAL A 64 -7.14 -5.45 18.46
C VAL A 64 -5.88 -6.32 18.40
N GLY A 65 -5.10 -6.37 19.48
CA GLY A 65 -3.94 -7.24 19.59
C GLY A 65 -4.29 -8.73 19.39
N TYR A 66 -5.42 -9.18 19.95
CA TYR A 66 -5.92 -10.54 19.74
C TYR A 66 -6.35 -10.79 18.28
N LEU A 67 -6.99 -9.82 17.64
CA LEU A 67 -7.33 -9.89 16.20
C LEU A 67 -6.06 -9.98 15.34
N CYS A 68 -5.07 -9.12 15.59
CA CYS A 68 -3.78 -9.18 14.90
C CYS A 68 -3.07 -10.52 15.12
N LEU A 69 -3.12 -11.06 16.34
CA LEU A 69 -2.53 -12.35 16.67
C LEU A 69 -3.27 -13.51 15.98
N THR A 70 -4.59 -13.42 15.81
CA THR A 70 -5.38 -14.40 15.06
C THR A 70 -5.00 -14.37 13.58
N VAL A 71 -4.90 -13.19 12.98
CA VAL A 71 -4.41 -13.02 11.60
C VAL A 71 -3.00 -13.57 11.44
N TYR A 72 -2.10 -13.30 12.39
CA TYR A 72 -0.72 -13.78 12.37
C TYR A 72 -0.63 -15.32 12.45
N LYS A 73 -1.56 -15.95 13.17
CA LYS A 73 -1.68 -17.42 13.24
C LYS A 73 -2.23 -18.06 11.96
N MET A 74 -2.69 -17.26 10.99
CA MET A 74 -3.16 -17.72 9.68
C MET A 74 -2.07 -17.47 8.63
N PRO A 75 -1.06 -18.35 8.50
CA PRO A 75 0.10 -18.12 7.64
C PRO A 75 -0.26 -17.93 6.16
N GLU A 76 -1.31 -18.59 5.67
CA GLU A 76 -1.83 -18.42 4.31
C GLU A 76 -2.30 -16.99 4.05
N LEU A 77 -2.93 -16.34 5.04
CA LEU A 77 -3.42 -14.98 4.90
C LEU A 77 -2.26 -13.98 4.88
N CYS A 78 -1.27 -14.16 5.77
CA CYS A 78 -0.04 -13.36 5.76
C CYS A 78 0.73 -13.51 4.44
N LYS A 79 0.78 -14.74 3.91
CA LYS A 79 1.45 -15.02 2.63
C LYS A 79 0.74 -14.35 1.47
N LEU A 80 -0.58 -14.46 1.37
CA LEU A 80 -1.39 -13.80 0.35
C LEU A 80 -1.20 -12.28 0.37
N VAL A 81 -1.17 -11.69 1.56
CA VAL A 81 -0.91 -10.26 1.80
C VAL A 81 0.44 -9.83 1.23
N ILE A 82 1.51 -10.59 1.51
CA ILE A 82 2.86 -10.31 1.03
C ILE A 82 2.94 -10.52 -0.48
N ASP A 83 2.39 -11.63 -0.98
CA ASP A 83 2.37 -11.98 -2.40
C ASP A 83 1.67 -10.90 -3.23
N THR A 84 0.55 -10.38 -2.73
CA THR A 84 -0.16 -9.24 -3.36
C THR A 84 0.72 -7.99 -3.43
N GLY A 85 1.48 -7.70 -2.36
CA GLY A 85 2.44 -6.59 -2.36
C GLY A 85 3.58 -6.79 -3.38
N ILE A 86 4.09 -8.02 -3.48
CA ILE A 86 5.12 -8.39 -4.47
C ILE A 86 4.56 -8.30 -5.90
N GLU A 87 3.32 -8.72 -6.13
CA GLU A 87 2.65 -8.61 -7.42
C GLU A 87 2.45 -7.16 -7.85
N LEU A 88 2.13 -6.26 -6.92
CA LEU A 88 2.08 -4.82 -7.17
C LEU A 88 3.42 -4.28 -7.69
N VAL A 89 4.53 -4.67 -7.05
CA VAL A 89 5.88 -4.30 -7.47
C VAL A 89 6.21 -4.87 -8.85
N LYS A 90 5.90 -6.16 -9.09
CA LYS A 90 6.11 -6.80 -10.39
C LYS A 90 5.31 -6.11 -11.49
N THR A 91 4.07 -5.74 -11.20
CA THR A 91 3.20 -5.01 -12.14
C THR A 91 3.80 -3.63 -12.46
N GLY A 92 4.29 -2.91 -11.45
CA GLY A 92 5.01 -1.65 -11.67
C GLY A 92 6.22 -1.81 -12.61
N LYS A 93 7.04 -2.84 -12.38
CA LYS A 93 8.19 -3.15 -13.25
C LYS A 93 7.76 -3.45 -14.69
N ALA A 94 6.74 -4.28 -14.88
CA ALA A 94 6.22 -4.63 -16.20
C ALA A 94 5.68 -3.40 -16.96
N LYS A 95 5.03 -2.46 -16.26
CA LYS A 95 4.58 -1.20 -16.88
C LYS A 95 5.77 -0.33 -17.30
N VAL A 96 6.81 -0.23 -16.48
CA VAL A 96 8.04 0.50 -16.83
C VAL A 96 8.75 -0.13 -18.03
N GLU A 97 8.78 -1.46 -18.12
CA GLU A 97 9.34 -2.18 -19.28
C GLU A 97 8.54 -1.91 -20.56
N ALA A 98 7.21 -1.91 -20.50
CA ALA A 98 6.37 -1.54 -21.65
C ALA A 98 6.62 -0.09 -22.13
N PHE A 99 6.86 0.85 -21.21
CA PHE A 99 7.26 2.21 -21.58
C PHE A 99 8.64 2.26 -22.25
N ASN A 100 9.60 1.44 -21.79
CA ASN A 100 10.91 1.33 -22.42
C ASN A 100 10.80 0.76 -23.84
N GLU A 101 9.96 -0.25 -24.07
CA GLU A 101 9.71 -0.80 -25.42
C GLU A 101 9.14 0.26 -26.37
N ILE A 102 8.17 1.05 -25.91
CA ILE A 102 7.60 2.15 -26.69
C ILE A 102 8.68 3.21 -26.99
N ALA A 103 9.52 3.56 -26.02
CA ALA A 103 10.60 4.51 -26.21
C ALA A 103 11.66 4.01 -27.21
N ASN A 104 11.93 2.70 -27.25
CA ASN A 104 12.87 2.07 -28.17
C ASN A 104 12.29 1.88 -29.58
N ALA A 105 10.97 1.67 -29.70
CA ALA A 105 10.27 1.61 -30.97
C ALA A 105 10.14 2.98 -31.66
N LEU A 106 10.34 4.08 -30.92
CA LEU A 106 10.40 5.43 -31.49
C LEU A 106 11.76 5.67 -32.17
N PRO A 107 11.79 6.17 -33.42
CA PRO A 107 13.03 6.39 -34.15
C PRO A 107 13.89 7.46 -33.46
N GLN A 108 15.10 7.09 -33.04
CA GLN A 108 16.06 7.96 -32.34
C GLN A 108 16.86 8.94 -33.25
N ASN A 109 16.42 9.15 -34.50
CA ASN A 109 17.00 10.12 -35.44
C ASN A 109 16.10 11.35 -35.62
#